data_AF-A0A2W6N9C5-F1
#
_entry.id   AF-A0A2W6N9C5-F1
#
_cell.length_a   1.000
_cell.length_b   1.000
_cell.length_c   1.000
_cell.angle_alpha   90.00
_cell.angle_beta   90.00
_cell.angle_gamma   90.00
#
_symmetry.space_group_name_H-M   'P 1'
#
loop_
_entity.id
_entity.type
_entity.pdbx_description
1 polymer ?
#
loop_
_entity_poly.entity_id
_entity_poly.type
_entity_poly.pdbx_seq_one_letter_code
_entity_poly.pdbx_strand_id
1 'polypeptide(L)' 'MPTQRRLETDADFQEAMTLKHKIRVFKDNHQIDSGGIIIRFDKDTVVVQSSVSELAYHSRAECELFEIRK' A
#
# COMPACT_ATOMS: atom_id res chain seq x y z
N MET A 1 13.89 14.38 3.54
CA MET A 1 14.04 13.65 2.26
C MET A 1 12.94 12.60 2.25
N PRO A 2 12.15 12.43 1.18
CA PRO A 2 11.12 11.42 1.18
C PRO A 2 11.76 10.03 1.22
N THR A 3 11.55 9.29 2.31
CA THR A 3 12.08 7.94 2.46
C THR A 3 11.00 6.97 1.97
N GLN A 4 11.29 6.24 0.89
CA GLN A 4 10.44 5.16 0.42
C GLN A 4 10.81 3.89 1.20
N ARG A 5 9.85 3.35 1.96
CA ARG A 5 10.03 2.10 2.71
C ARG A 5 9.13 1.02 2.11
N ARG A 6 9.67 -0.19 1.92
CA ARG A 6 8.90 -1.33 1.44
C ARG A 6 8.09 -1.90 2.60
N LEU A 7 6.80 -2.17 2.37
CA LEU A 7 5.92 -2.80 3.33
C LEU A 7 5.96 -4.31 3.10
N GLU A 8 6.59 -5.05 4.01
CA GLU A 8 6.67 -6.51 3.94
C GLU A 8 6.02 -7.17 5.15
N THR A 9 6.13 -6.54 6.33
CA THR A 9 5.56 -7.09 7.57
C THR A 9 4.21 -6.48 7.89
N ASP A 10 3.35 -7.23 8.57
CA ASP A 10 2.06 -6.73 9.06
C ASP A 10 2.20 -5.44 9.89
N ALA A 11 3.28 -5.30 10.67
CA ALA A 11 3.59 -4.08 11.40
C ALA A 11 3.78 -2.87 10.46
N ASP A 12 4.51 -3.03 9.37
CA ASP A 12 4.69 -1.96 8.37
C ASP A 12 3.33 -1.53 7.79
N PHE A 13 2.49 -2.50 7.39
CA PHE A 13 1.14 -2.20 6.87
C PHE A 13 0.25 -1.52 7.91
N GLN A 14 0.33 -1.94 9.17
CA GLN A 14 -0.41 -1.36 10.27
C GLN A 14 0.03 0.08 10.55
N GLU A 15 1.33 0.37 10.54
CA GLU A 15 1.87 1.74 10.65
C GLU A 15 1.36 2.60 9.49
N ALA A 16 1.51 2.12 8.25
CA ALA A 16 1.12 2.86 7.06
C ALA A 16 -0.39 3.14 7.01
N MET A 17 -1.23 2.20 7.46
CA MET A 17 -2.67 2.39 7.64
C MET A 17 -2.99 3.42 8.74
N THR A 18 -2.34 3.31 9.90
CA THR A 18 -2.59 4.18 11.06
C THR A 18 -2.21 5.62 10.76
N LEU A 19 -1.06 5.83 10.13
CA LEU A 19 -0.53 7.13 9.75
C LEU A 19 -1.10 7.65 8.42
N LYS A 20 -1.93 6.83 7.74
CA LYS A 20 -2.48 7.11 6.40
C LYS A 20 -1.40 7.55 5.42
N HIS A 21 -0.25 6.88 5.46
CA HIS A 21 0.83 7.12 4.53
C HIS A 21 0.38 6.81 3.12
N LYS A 22 0.90 7.58 2.15
CA LYS A 22 0.67 7.29 0.75
C LYS A 22 1.48 6.05 0.37
N ILE A 23 0.81 5.05 -0.14
CA ILE A 23 1.42 3.82 -0.62
C ILE A 23 1.41 3.83 -2.14
N ARG A 24 2.43 3.21 -2.73
CA ARG A 24 2.45 2.82 -4.14
C ARG A 24 2.42 1.32 -4.23
N VAL A 25 1.66 0.82 -5.18
CA VAL A 25 1.53 -0.62 -5.43
C VAL A 25 2.03 -0.92 -6.82
N PHE A 26 2.96 -1.86 -6.87
CA PHE A 26 3.50 -2.40 -8.11
C PHE A 26 3.10 -3.87 -8.21
N LYS A 27 2.68 -4.29 -9.41
CA LYS A 27 2.42 -5.69 -9.74
C LYS A 27 3.07 -5.98 -11.08
N ASP A 28 3.87 -7.03 -11.16
CA ASP A 28 4.53 -7.46 -12.40
C ASP A 28 5.27 -6.33 -13.12
N ASN A 29 6.09 -5.58 -12.37
CA ASN A 29 6.84 -4.43 -12.90
C ASN A 29 5.98 -3.26 -13.43
N HIS A 30 4.67 -3.26 -13.17
CA HIS A 30 3.73 -2.21 -13.50
C HIS A 30 3.21 -1.52 -12.24
N GLN A 31 3.26 -0.19 -12.20
CA GLN A 31 2.61 0.59 -11.14
C GLN A 31 1.10 0.58 -11.35
N ILE A 32 0.37 -0.16 -10.51
CA ILE A 32 -1.09 -0.23 -10.56
C ILE A 32 -1.75 0.79 -9.64
N ASP A 33 -1.05 1.23 -8.58
CA ASP A 33 -1.49 2.32 -7.72
C ASP A 33 -0.36 3.30 -7.39
N SER A 34 -0.68 4.59 -7.42
CA SER A 34 0.32 5.68 -7.42
C SER A 34 0.27 6.58 -6.18
N GLY A 35 -0.55 6.26 -5.18
CA GLY A 35 -0.67 7.11 -3.99
C GLY A 35 -1.93 6.94 -3.16
N GLY A 36 -2.54 5.76 -3.14
CA GLY A 36 -3.63 5.44 -2.24
C GLY A 36 -3.17 5.24 -0.81
N ILE A 37 -4.14 5.03 0.08
CA ILE A 37 -3.93 4.72 1.50
C ILE A 37 -4.45 3.33 1.80
N ILE A 38 -3.79 2.59 2.70
CA ILE A 38 -4.35 1.33 3.19
C ILE A 38 -5.54 1.64 4.08
N ILE A 39 -6.72 1.14 3.71
CA ILE A 39 -7.92 1.22 4.54
C ILE A 39 -8.18 -0.09 5.27
N ARG A 40 -7.65 -1.19 4.74
CA ARG A 40 -7.79 -2.53 5.31
C ARG A 40 -6.70 -3.41 4.74
N PHE A 41 -6.19 -4.33 5.54
CA PHE A 41 -5.37 -5.43 5.05
C PHE A 41 -5.77 -6.71 5.77
N ASP A 42 -5.48 -7.82 5.13
CA ASP A 42 -5.64 -9.18 5.62
C ASP A 42 -4.31 -9.94 5.41
N LYS A 43 -4.29 -11.24 5.71
CA LYS A 43 -3.09 -12.07 5.55
C LYS A 43 -2.68 -12.19 4.09
N ASP A 44 -3.65 -12.26 3.18
CA ASP A 44 -3.41 -12.50 1.76
C ASP A 44 -3.60 -11.25 0.90
N THR A 45 -4.47 -10.33 1.31
CA THR A 45 -4.90 -9.19 0.49
C THR A 45 -4.79 -7.87 1.24
N VAL A 46 -4.43 -6.81 0.53
CA VAL A 46 -4.39 -5.43 1.00
C VAL A 46 -5.40 -4.62 0.19
N VAL A 47 -6.23 -3.86 0.88
CA VAL A 47 -7.21 -2.96 0.29
C VAL A 47 -6.66 -1.55 0.38
N VAL A 48 -6.40 -0.97 -0.79
CA VAL A 48 -5.92 0.39 -0.95
C VAL A 48 -7.05 1.25 -1.50
N GLN A 49 -7.21 2.43 -0.92
CA GLN A 49 -8.15 3.44 -1.40
C GLN A 49 -7.38 4.61 -2.01
N SER A 50 -7.57 4.82 -3.30
CA SER A 50 -6.86 5.83 -4.09
C SER A 50 -7.70 7.10 -4.26
N SER A 51 -9.02 6.94 -4.25
CA SER A 51 -10.01 8.02 -4.25
C SER A 51 -11.26 7.60 -3.49
N VAL A 52 -12.14 8.56 -3.16
CA VAL A 52 -13.36 8.31 -2.37
C VAL A 52 -14.24 7.19 -2.97
N SER A 53 -14.20 7.00 -4.30
CA SER A 53 -14.95 5.97 -5.01
C SER A 53 -14.09 4.83 -5.58
N GLU A 54 -12.79 4.82 -5.32
CA GLU A 54 -11.87 3.86 -5.94
C GLU A 54 -11.15 3.03 -4.87
N LEU A 55 -11.53 1.76 -4.79
CA LEU A 55 -10.98 0.74 -3.90
C LEU A 55 -10.29 -0.33 -4.75
N ALA A 56 -9.01 -0.56 -4.48
CA ALA A 56 -8.21 -1.56 -5.15
C ALA A 56 -7.85 -2.68 -4.17
N TYR A 57 -7.99 -3.92 -4.64
CA TYR A 57 -7.62 -5.12 -3.89
C TYR A 57 -6.33 -5.68 -4.48
N HIS A 58 -5.31 -5.84 -3.64
CA HIS A 58 -3.97 -6.26 -4.06
C HIS A 58 -3.52 -7.45 -3.22
N SER A 59 -3.03 -8.52 -3.86
CA SER A 59 -2.46 -9.67 -3.15
C SER A 59 -1.10 -9.29 -2.55
N ARG A 60 -0.88 -9.55 -1.25
CA ARG A 60 0.43 -9.32 -0.59
C ARG A 60 1.56 -10.15 -1.20
N ALA A 61 1.24 -11.36 -1.65
CA ALA A 61 2.24 -12.27 -2.20
C ALA A 61 2.69 -11.89 -3.63
N GLU A 62 1.83 -11.21 -4.39
CA GLU A 62 2.08 -10.86 -5.79
C GLU A 62 2.39 -9.39 -6.01
N CYS A 63 2.04 -8.52 -5.06
CA CYS A 63 2.17 -7.07 -5.20
C CYS A 63 3.24 -6.54 -4.25
N GLU A 64 4.03 -5.60 -4.76
CA GLU A 64 5.03 -4.88 -3.99
C GLU A 64 4.48 -3.53 -3.54
N LEU A 65 4.39 -3.34 -2.23
CA LEU A 65 3.85 -2.13 -1.63
C LEU A 65 4.98 -1.27 -1.05
N PHE A 66 4.96 0.01 -1.37
CA PHE A 66 5.96 0.97 -0.90
C PHE A 66 5.28 2.18 -0.27
N GLU A 67 5.51 2.42 1.00
CA GLU A 67 5.06 3.64 1.66
C GLU A 67 6.01 4.80 1.38
N ILE A 68 5.44 6.00 1.26
CA ILE A 68 6.19 7.25 1.07
C ILE A 68 6.03 8.08 2.34
N ARG A 69 7.10 8.17 3.13
CA ARG A 69 7.19 9.06 4.29
C ARG A 69 7.77 10.41 3.83
N LYS A 70 7.19 11.53 4.27
CA LYS A 70 7.65 12.90 3.93
C LYS A 70 8.36 13.54 5.10
#